data_AF-A0A5P3XCW9-F1
#
_entry.id   AF-A0A5P3XCW9-F1
#
_cell.length_a   1.000
_cell.length_b   1.000
_cell.length_c   1.000
_cell.angle_alpha   90.00
_cell.angle_beta   90.00
_cell.angle_gamma   90.00
#
_symmetry.space_group_name_H-M   'P 1'
#
loop_
_entity.id
_entity.type
_entity.pdbx_description
1 polymer ?
#
loop_
_entity_poly.entity_id
_entity_poly.type
_entity_poly.pdbx_seq_one_letter_code
_entity_poly.pdbx_strand_id
1 'polypeptide(L)'
;MKVYDKLVRDKIPEIIESSGNKCEIEVVSDEVALEYLYKKLNEEVSELLEDKNLDEIADVMEVLFAIGAKYGYSEEDVLNRRNEKRDSRGGFEDNLILKKTW
;
A
#
# COMPACT_ATOMS: atom_id res chain seq x y z
N MET A 1 -4.51 3.67 27.91
CA MET A 1 -3.35 3.47 27.03
C MET A 1 -3.80 2.59 25.87
N LYS A 2 -3.64 3.03 24.63
CA LYS A 2 -3.92 2.19 23.45
C LYS A 2 -2.63 1.51 23.03
N VAL A 3 -2.69 0.22 22.74
CA VAL A 3 -1.58 -0.56 22.21
C VAL A 3 -1.86 -0.79 20.74
N TYR A 4 -0.86 -0.58 19.88
CA TYR A 4 -0.98 -0.71 18.44
C TYR A 4 -0.02 -1.80 17.95
N ASP A 5 -0.46 -2.57 16.95
CA ASP A 5 0.33 -3.59 16.26
C ASP A 5 0.25 -3.32 14.75
N LYS A 6 0.86 -2.21 14.30
CA LYS A 6 0.78 -1.80 12.90
C LYS A 6 2.02 -1.04 12.42
N LEU A 7 2.28 -1.15 11.12
CA LEU A 7 3.28 -0.33 10.44
C LEU A 7 2.76 1.10 10.26
N VAL A 8 3.66 2.06 10.43
CA VAL A 8 3.36 3.48 10.23
C VAL A 8 4.38 4.07 9.24
N ARG A 9 4.02 5.18 8.59
CA ARG A 9 4.96 5.95 7.76
C ARG A 9 6.04 6.58 8.64
N ASP A 10 7.22 6.79 8.06
CA ASP A 10 8.42 7.24 8.79
C ASP A 10 8.24 8.54 9.58
N LYS A 11 7.36 9.44 9.11
CA LYS A 11 7.09 10.73 9.77
C LYS A 11 6.03 10.70 10.86
N ILE A 12 5.39 9.55 11.08
CA ILE A 12 4.30 9.42 12.07
C ILE A 12 4.80 9.65 13.50
N PRO A 13 5.98 9.14 13.92
CA PRO A 13 6.50 9.43 15.26
C PRO A 13 6.64 10.94 15.52
N GLU A 14 7.22 11.69 14.60
CA GLU A 14 7.41 13.14 14.73
C GLU A 14 6.08 13.89 14.73
N ILE A 15 5.11 13.46 13.92
CA ILE A 15 3.76 14.03 13.92
C ILE A 15 3.10 13.80 15.28
N ILE A 16 3.21 12.59 15.86
CA ILE A 16 2.67 12.28 17.19
C ILE A 16 3.32 13.16 18.26
N GLU A 17 4.65 13.25 18.27
CA GLU A 17 5.38 14.06 19.25
C GLU A 17 5.06 15.55 19.13
N SER A 18 4.95 16.07 17.91
CA SER A 18 4.57 17.47 17.65
C SER A 18 3.17 17.83 18.16
N SER A 19 2.28 16.83 18.30
CA SER A 19 0.96 16.99 18.89
C SER A 19 0.94 16.97 20.43
N GLY A 20 2.11 16.88 21.07
CA GLY A 20 2.26 16.79 22.53
C GLY A 20 2.02 15.38 23.10
N ASN A 21 1.80 14.39 22.23
CA ASN A 21 1.67 12.99 22.62
C ASN A 21 3.04 12.30 22.62
N LYS A 22 3.10 11.06 23.14
CA LYS A 22 4.29 10.21 23.09
C LYS A 22 3.93 8.88 22.42
N CYS A 23 4.88 8.31 21.69
CA CYS A 23 4.77 6.97 21.13
C CYS A 23 6.03 6.16 21.43
N GLU A 24 5.87 4.84 21.40
CA GLU A 24 6.95 3.86 21.41
C GLU A 24 7.02 3.27 20.01
N ILE A 25 8.22 3.22 19.41
CA ILE A 25 8.45 2.78 18.04
C ILE A 25 9.55 1.73 18.05
N GLU A 26 9.31 0.63 17.34
CA GLU A 26 10.28 -0.43 17.08
C GLU A 26 10.66 -0.40 15.60
N VAL A 27 11.97 -0.45 15.31
CA VAL A 27 12.49 -0.61 13.95
C VAL A 27 12.82 -2.10 13.76
N VAL A 28 12.20 -2.72 12.75
CA VAL A 28 12.29 -4.16 12.50
C VAL A 28 13.10 -4.46 11.23
N SER A 29 13.44 -5.73 11.00
CA SER A 29 14.11 -6.17 9.76
C SER A 29 13.19 -6.04 8.54
N ASP A 30 13.76 -6.10 7.34
CA ASP A 30 13.00 -6.04 6.10
C ASP A 30 12.02 -7.20 5.94
N GLU A 31 12.38 -8.41 6.42
CA GLU A 31 11.50 -9.58 6.39
C GLU A 31 10.27 -9.37 7.27
N VAL A 32 10.47 -8.85 8.49
CA VAL A 32 9.36 -8.54 9.41
C VAL A 32 8.53 -7.38 8.87
N ALA A 33 9.16 -6.32 8.36
CA ALA A 33 8.47 -5.19 7.76
C ALA A 33 7.59 -5.62 6.57
N LEU A 34 8.04 -6.59 5.77
CA LEU A 34 7.26 -7.14 4.66
C LEU A 34 5.97 -7.81 5.14
N GLU A 35 6.00 -8.56 6.24
CA GLU A 35 4.79 -9.14 6.85
C GLU A 35 3.80 -8.04 7.27
N TYR A 36 4.29 -6.98 7.91
CA TYR A 36 3.44 -5.85 8.28
C TYR A 36 2.93 -5.04 7.09
N LEU A 37 3.71 -4.92 6.00
CA LEU A 37 3.24 -4.28 4.76
C LEU A 37 2.05 -5.02 4.15
N TYR A 38 2.03 -6.35 4.20
CA TYR A 38 0.85 -7.13 3.77
C TYR A 38 -0.35 -6.98 4.71
N LYS A 39 -0.13 -6.85 6.03
CA LYS A 39 -1.21 -6.46 6.95
C LYS A 39 -1.75 -5.07 6.60
N LYS A 40 -0.85 -4.11 6.36
CA LYS A 40 -1.18 -2.73 5.99
C LYS A 40 -1.92 -2.68 4.65
N LEU A 41 -1.52 -3.47 3.66
CA LEU A 41 -2.23 -3.57 2.38
C LEU A 41 -3.70 -3.98 2.56
N ASN A 42 -3.98 -4.92 3.47
CA ASN A 42 -5.35 -5.30 3.78
C ASN A 42 -6.12 -4.19 4.51
N GLU A 43 -5.46 -3.43 5.39
CA GLU A 43 -6.03 -2.22 6.05
C GLU A 43 -6.42 -1.20 4.97
N GLU A 44 -5.48 -0.73 4.14
CA GLU A 44 -5.72 0.31 3.12
C GLU A 44 -6.73 -0.12 2.06
N VAL A 45 -6.72 -1.39 1.63
CA VAL A 45 -7.73 -1.90 0.68
C VAL A 45 -9.11 -1.93 1.34
N SER A 46 -9.20 -2.22 2.63
CA SER A 46 -10.48 -2.18 3.35
C SER A 46 -11.01 -0.75 3.45
N GLU A 47 -10.14 0.21 3.78
CA GLU A 47 -10.48 1.64 3.83
C GLU A 47 -10.89 2.15 2.44
N LEU A 48 -10.17 1.79 1.38
CA LEU A 48 -10.55 2.08 0.00
C LEU A 48 -11.93 1.50 -0.38
N LEU A 49 -12.25 0.29 0.06
CA LEU A 49 -13.55 -0.33 -0.20
C LEU A 49 -14.68 0.35 0.58
N GLU A 50 -14.40 0.94 1.74
CA GLU A 50 -15.35 1.72 2.54
C GLU A 50 -15.56 3.11 1.92
N ASP A 51 -14.53 3.94 1.88
CA ASP A 51 -14.62 5.38 1.60
C ASP A 51 -14.41 5.76 0.12
N LYS A 52 -13.77 4.91 -0.69
CA LYS A 52 -13.65 5.03 -2.17
C LYS A 52 -13.15 6.40 -2.66
N ASN A 53 -12.26 7.04 -1.91
CA ASN A 53 -11.75 8.37 -2.21
C ASN A 53 -10.31 8.33 -2.80
N LEU A 54 -9.78 9.47 -3.21
CA LEU A 54 -8.45 9.57 -3.82
C LEU A 54 -7.31 9.23 -2.83
N ASP A 55 -7.48 9.60 -1.56
CA ASP A 55 -6.47 9.42 -0.53
C ASP A 55 -6.27 7.91 -0.26
N GLU A 56 -7.35 7.14 -0.16
CA GLU A 56 -7.25 5.67 0.02
C GLU A 56 -6.59 4.97 -1.20
N ILE A 57 -6.81 5.48 -2.41
CA ILE A 57 -6.13 4.96 -3.62
C ILE A 57 -4.63 5.23 -3.52
N ALA A 58 -4.24 6.42 -3.04
CA ALA A 58 -2.85 6.79 -2.86
C ALA A 58 -2.18 5.98 -1.75
N ASP A 59 -2.89 5.68 -0.66
CA ASP A 59 -2.37 4.84 0.42
C ASP A 59 -2.16 3.39 -0.02
N VAL A 60 -3.09 2.79 -0.77
CA VAL A 60 -2.88 1.47 -1.39
C VAL A 60 -1.66 1.51 -2.33
N MET A 61 -1.52 2.58 -3.13
CA MET A 61 -0.40 2.72 -4.07
C MET A 61 0.95 2.82 -3.37
N GLU A 62 1.05 3.58 -2.27
CA GLU A 62 2.24 3.65 -1.43
C GLU A 62 2.65 2.26 -0.92
N VAL A 63 1.69 1.50 -0.37
CA VAL A 63 1.98 0.17 0.18
C VAL A 63 2.48 -0.78 -0.91
N LEU A 64 1.93 -0.71 -2.12
CA LEU A 64 2.40 -1.52 -3.26
C LEU A 64 3.84 -1.16 -3.66
N PHE A 65 4.23 0.11 -3.64
CA PHE A 65 5.62 0.51 -3.90
C PHE A 65 6.57 0.08 -2.79
N ALA A 66 6.16 0.22 -1.53
CA ALA A 66 6.96 -0.24 -0.40
C ALA A 66 7.18 -1.77 -0.45
N ILE A 67 6.16 -2.55 -0.82
CA ILE A 67 6.31 -4.00 -1.06
C ILE A 67 7.27 -4.26 -2.23
N GLY A 68 7.12 -3.54 -3.35
CA GLY A 68 8.02 -3.64 -4.49
C GLY A 68 9.48 -3.41 -4.11
N ALA A 69 9.75 -2.37 -3.31
CA ALA A 69 11.07 -2.06 -2.81
C ALA A 69 11.67 -3.17 -1.94
N LYS A 70 10.87 -3.83 -1.07
CA LYS A 70 11.32 -5.00 -0.30
C LYS A 70 11.68 -6.21 -1.16
N TYR A 71 11.13 -6.30 -2.37
CA TYR A 71 11.52 -7.30 -3.37
C TYR A 71 12.67 -6.84 -4.30
N GLY A 72 13.18 -5.62 -4.12
CA GLY A 72 14.27 -5.06 -4.92
C GLY A 72 13.82 -4.38 -6.23
N TYR A 73 12.53 -4.09 -6.38
CA TYR A 73 12.01 -3.33 -7.52
C TYR A 73 11.94 -1.84 -7.22
N SER A 74 12.29 -1.01 -8.19
CA SER A 74 12.01 0.42 -8.15
C SER A 74 10.55 0.73 -8.47
N GLU A 75 10.09 1.94 -8.14
CA GLU A 75 8.76 2.40 -8.59
C GLU A 75 8.64 2.36 -10.12
N GLU A 76 9.72 2.71 -10.83
CA GLU A 76 9.78 2.67 -12.29
C GLU A 76 9.58 1.25 -12.82
N ASP A 77 10.18 0.23 -12.20
CA ASP A 77 9.97 -1.17 -12.59
C ASP A 77 8.49 -1.58 -12.47
N VAL A 78 7.84 -1.18 -11.37
CA VAL A 78 6.42 -1.47 -11.14
C VAL A 78 5.54 -0.78 -12.18
N LEU A 79 5.81 0.50 -12.47
CA LEU A 79 5.06 1.29 -13.44
C LEU A 79 5.28 0.79 -14.88
N ASN A 80 6.51 0.44 -15.25
CA ASN A 80 6.83 -0.15 -16.55
C ASN A 80 6.09 -1.48 -16.71
N ARG A 81 6.15 -2.36 -15.70
CA ARG A 81 5.42 -3.63 -15.72
C ARG A 81 3.91 -3.46 -15.82
N ARG A 82 3.33 -2.44 -15.19
CA ARG A 82 1.91 -2.06 -15.34
C ARG A 82 1.61 -1.63 -16.78
N ASN A 83 2.44 -0.76 -17.35
CA ASN A 83 2.25 -0.22 -18.70
C ASN A 83 2.37 -1.31 -19.77
N GLU A 84 3.36 -2.21 -19.68
CA GLU A 84 3.46 -3.39 -20.56
C GLU A 84 2.19 -4.23 -20.57
N LYS A 85 1.58 -4.47 -19.39
CA LYS A 85 0.31 -5.22 -19.29
C LYS A 85 -0.83 -4.43 -19.92
N ARG A 86 -0.89 -3.11 -19.71
CA ARG A 86 -1.89 -2.22 -20.29
C ARG A 86 -1.79 -2.20 -21.81
N ASP A 87 -0.59 -2.12 -22.37
CA ASP A 87 -0.37 -2.09 -23.82
C ASP A 87 -0.68 -3.44 -24.47
N SER A 88 -0.35 -4.54 -23.80
CA SER A 88 -0.58 -5.89 -24.32
C SER A 88 -2.00 -6.43 -24.11
N ARG A 89 -2.73 -5.95 -23.10
CA ARG A 89 -4.04 -6.53 -22.68
C ARG A 89 -5.17 -5.51 -22.59
N GLY A 90 -4.89 -4.23 -22.79
CA GLY A 90 -5.82 -3.13 -22.50
C GLY A 90 -5.83 -2.76 -21.01
N GLY A 91 -6.50 -1.64 -20.71
CA GLY A 91 -6.85 -1.25 -19.35
C GLY A 91 -8.28 -1.65 -18.99
N PHE A 92 -8.90 -0.90 -18.08
CA PHE A 92 -10.26 -1.15 -17.60
C PHE A 92 -11.29 -0.13 -18.13
N GLU A 93 -10.91 0.70 -19.12
CA GLU A 93 -11.72 1.80 -19.65
C GLU A 93 -13.01 1.35 -20.33
N ASP A 94 -13.03 0.14 -20.92
CA ASP A 94 -14.19 -0.41 -21.62
C ASP A 94 -15.24 -1.04 -20.68
N ASN A 95 -15.00 -1.08 -19.36
CA ASN A 95 -15.94 -1.61 -18.35
C ASN A 95 -16.45 -3.04 -18.63
N LEU A 96 -15.57 -3.91 -19.12
CA LEU A 96 -15.93 -5.27 -19.55
C LEU A 96 -16.03 -6.23 -18.35
N ILE A 97 -17.12 -7.01 -18.28
CA ILE A 97 -17.30 -8.12 -17.34
C ILE A 97 -17.44 -9.43 -18.12
N LEU A 98 -16.47 -10.33 -17.99
CA LEU A 98 -16.53 -11.66 -18.59
C LEU A 98 -17.63 -12.50 -17.92
N LYS A 99 -18.59 -13.00 -18.70
CA LYS A 99 -19.71 -13.81 -18.19
C LYS A 99 -19.57 -15.32 -18.47
N LYS A 100 -18.94 -15.72 -19.58
CA LYS A 100 -18.76 -17.13 -19.97
C LYS A 100 -17.69 -17.26 -21.06
N THR A 101 -16.97 -18.39 -21.08
CA THR A 101 -16.12 -18.87 -22.18
C THR A 101 -16.64 -20.22 -22.69
N TRP A 102 -16.26 -20.61 -23.90
CA TRP A 102 -16.65 -21.87 -24.54
C TRP A 102 -15.41 -22.70 -24.85
#